data_AF-A0A7R6YUK3-F1
#
_entry.id   AF-A0A7R6YUK3-F1
#
_cell.length_a   1.000
_cell.length_b   1.000
_cell.length_c   1.000
_cell.angle_alpha   90.00
_cell.angle_beta   90.00
_cell.angle_gamma   90.00
#
_symmetry.space_group_name_H-M   'P 1'
#
loop_
_entity.id
_entity.type
_entity.pdbx_description
1 polymer ?
#
loop_
_entity_poly.entity_id
_entity_poly.type
_entity_poly.pdbx_seq_one_letter_code
_entity_poly.pdbx_strand_id
1 'polypeptide(L)'
;MLSSSEFGKAYLADGWATDFFRAILGKFVVVFVGYTADDPPVQYLLEALTKASGRIENVYAFQSGDESDATARWRHKGVNAIAYDPANSHTALWATLEAWSARARNIDGWYNDVIDLAQRGPEPMMPHERGQVAHIVSSYEGAKRFTEAASPPPANWLCVFDPYRRYERPGHLGTMLERGDYVDPFDLYCLDSDVAPAKPNPEDHYARRDVPNEAWDAFSINRLDRQALNDENVIALRGHWARNAPRLVLRIFQLAGWLTRVSDQPAAVWWAAHQSALHPDIRDRIRWRLERADEASAPEIRKAWRFLFESWDSYRGEFHRGIYELAAQVAKDGWDDTAVRQYAAIRKPYFSAGNAYWGGPKPPDDGAEIRLGNLIRLDVKYPERHDPINIPDGWLSQTVKALRLNLELAVALENEIGGYGLLSISPIVADETVGDDQYERSHGLSAHVIEYVVILKRLVALDPSAAKSELSAWPIGDAVFNRSGFGR
;
A
#
# COMPACT_ATOMS: atom_id res chain seq x y z
N MET A 1 -1.94 -53.44 27.46
CA MET A 1 -1.93 -52.23 28.31
C MET A 1 -0.52 -52.10 28.87
N LEU A 2 0.20 -51.06 28.50
CA LEU A 2 1.49 -50.73 29.12
C LEU A 2 1.24 -50.33 30.59
N SER A 3 2.05 -50.83 31.51
CA SER A 3 1.91 -50.50 32.93
C SER A 3 2.35 -49.06 33.20
N SER A 4 1.74 -48.36 34.16
CA SER A 4 2.17 -47.01 34.56
C SER A 4 3.65 -46.92 34.94
N SER A 5 4.26 -48.04 35.38
CA SER A 5 5.70 -48.15 35.65
C SER A 5 6.58 -48.13 34.39
N GLU A 6 6.14 -48.73 33.28
CA GLU A 6 6.88 -48.70 32.01
C GLU A 6 6.81 -47.30 31.37
N PHE A 7 5.66 -46.63 31.50
CA PHE A 7 5.49 -45.24 31.08
C PHE A 7 6.40 -44.28 31.87
N GLY A 8 6.41 -44.40 33.20
CA GLY A 8 7.31 -43.61 34.04
C GLY A 8 8.78 -43.82 33.66
N LYS A 9 9.17 -45.05 33.33
CA LYS A 9 10.55 -45.37 32.92
C LYS A 9 10.93 -44.72 31.59
N ALA A 10 10.08 -44.81 30.57
CA ALA A 10 10.36 -44.27 29.24
C ALA A 10 10.37 -42.72 29.16
N TYR A 11 9.54 -42.04 29.94
CA TYR A 11 9.40 -40.58 29.90
C TYR A 11 10.18 -39.84 31.00
N LEU A 12 10.31 -40.43 32.19
CA LEU A 12 10.90 -39.76 33.36
C LEU A 12 12.27 -40.33 33.76
N ALA A 13 12.53 -41.64 33.56
CA ALA A 13 13.78 -42.27 34.00
C ALA A 13 14.86 -42.34 32.91
N ASP A 14 14.51 -42.80 31.71
CA ASP A 14 15.46 -43.05 30.62
C ASP A 14 15.52 -41.91 29.58
N GLY A 15 14.58 -40.94 29.64
CA GLY A 15 14.57 -39.71 28.82
C GLY A 15 14.38 -39.88 27.31
N TRP A 16 14.44 -41.11 26.79
CA TRP A 16 14.42 -41.43 25.37
C TRP A 16 13.19 -40.91 24.63
N ALA A 17 12.00 -41.01 25.23
CA ALA A 17 10.77 -40.50 24.59
C ALA A 17 10.81 -38.97 24.43
N THR A 18 11.30 -38.26 25.45
CA THR A 18 11.45 -36.80 25.43
C THR A 18 12.46 -36.37 24.37
N ASP A 19 13.60 -37.05 24.25
CA ASP A 19 14.62 -36.74 23.24
C ASP A 19 14.15 -37.05 21.82
N PHE A 20 13.42 -38.15 21.63
CA PHE A 20 12.79 -38.49 20.35
C PHE A 20 11.76 -37.44 19.92
N PHE A 21 10.85 -37.06 20.82
CA PHE A 21 9.86 -36.02 20.51
C PHE A 21 10.51 -34.66 20.32
N ARG A 22 11.57 -34.32 21.07
CA ARG A 22 12.35 -33.11 20.83
C ARG A 22 12.93 -33.10 19.41
N ALA A 23 13.50 -34.21 18.97
CA ALA A 23 14.05 -34.33 17.61
C ALA A 23 12.97 -34.19 16.52
N ILE A 24 11.74 -34.67 16.78
CA ILE A 24 10.59 -34.50 15.88
C ILE A 24 10.14 -33.04 15.86
N LEU A 25 9.91 -32.44 17.02
CA LEU A 25 9.42 -31.07 17.16
C LEU A 25 10.39 -30.03 16.59
N GLY A 26 11.69 -30.32 16.59
CA GLY A 26 12.68 -29.48 15.93
C GLY A 26 12.64 -29.53 14.40
N LYS A 27 11.90 -30.47 13.79
CA LYS A 27 11.90 -30.71 12.33
C LYS A 27 10.51 -30.68 11.69
N PHE A 28 9.47 -31.04 12.43
CA PHE A 28 8.14 -31.29 11.91
C PHE A 28 7.08 -30.53 12.69
N VAL A 29 6.01 -30.15 11.99
CA VAL A 29 4.75 -29.76 12.62
C VAL A 29 4.08 -31.03 13.13
N VAL A 30 3.68 -31.05 14.40
CA VAL A 30 3.05 -32.22 15.04
C VAL A 30 1.60 -31.91 15.34
N VAL A 31 0.70 -32.82 14.94
CA VAL A 31 -0.74 -32.71 15.19
C VAL A 31 -1.22 -33.95 15.97
N PHE A 32 -1.73 -33.75 17.18
CA PHE A 32 -2.36 -34.81 17.96
C PHE A 32 -3.80 -35.04 17.49
N VAL A 33 -4.17 -36.30 17.28
CA VAL A 33 -5.50 -36.73 16.87
C VAL A 33 -5.96 -37.86 17.79
N GLY A 34 -7.17 -37.76 18.33
CA GLY A 34 -7.74 -38.78 19.23
C GLY A 34 -7.21 -38.74 20.67
N TYR A 35 -6.52 -37.65 21.04
CA TYR A 35 -6.05 -37.41 22.40
C TYR A 35 -6.76 -36.21 23.02
N THR A 36 -6.99 -36.26 24.33
CA THR A 36 -7.44 -35.11 25.11
C THR A 36 -6.28 -34.50 25.87
N ALA A 37 -6.44 -33.23 26.26
CA ALA A 37 -5.42 -32.55 27.06
C ALA A 37 -5.14 -33.29 28.38
N ASP A 38 -6.14 -33.96 28.94
CA ASP A 38 -6.07 -34.62 30.24
C ASP A 38 -5.61 -36.08 30.16
N ASP A 39 -5.25 -36.55 28.96
CA ASP A 39 -4.68 -37.88 28.77
C ASP A 39 -3.29 -37.95 29.44
N PRO A 40 -3.09 -38.85 30.43
CA PRO A 40 -1.84 -38.89 31.18
C PRO A 40 -0.57 -38.97 30.31
N PRO A 41 -0.51 -39.79 29.23
CA PRO A 41 0.70 -39.86 28.39
C PRO A 41 1.05 -38.53 27.71
N VAL A 42 0.05 -37.78 27.25
CA VAL A 42 0.24 -36.49 26.56
C VAL A 42 0.65 -35.42 27.55
N GLN A 43 0.03 -35.41 28.74
CA GLN A 43 0.39 -34.48 29.80
C GLN A 43 1.86 -34.63 30.21
N TYR A 44 2.31 -35.85 30.50
CA TYR A 44 3.71 -36.09 30.89
C TYR A 44 4.70 -35.72 29.79
N LEU A 45 4.39 -36.05 28.53
CA LEU A 45 5.21 -35.71 27.38
C LEU A 45 5.38 -34.18 27.26
N LEU A 46 4.27 -33.44 27.28
CA LEU A 46 4.29 -31.98 27.10
C LEU A 46 4.96 -31.26 28.29
N GLU A 47 4.72 -31.73 29.53
CA GLU A 47 5.40 -31.20 30.71
C GLU A 47 6.92 -31.41 30.66
N ALA A 48 7.37 -32.60 30.25
CA ALA A 48 8.79 -32.92 30.11
C ALA A 48 9.45 -32.06 29.01
N LEU A 49 8.77 -31.88 27.86
CA LEU A 49 9.27 -31.07 26.76
C LEU A 49 9.32 -29.57 27.09
N THR A 50 8.30 -29.05 27.76
CA THR A 50 8.20 -27.61 28.13
C THR A 50 9.28 -27.24 29.15
N LYS A 51 9.52 -28.11 30.14
CA LYS A 51 10.61 -27.92 31.12
C LYS A 51 11.99 -27.92 30.46
N ALA A 52 12.17 -28.69 29.39
CA ALA A 52 13.49 -28.94 28.81
C ALA A 52 13.83 -28.08 27.59
N SER A 53 12.86 -27.44 26.94
CA SER A 53 13.05 -26.66 25.70
C SER A 53 12.42 -25.26 25.72
N GLY A 54 11.64 -24.91 26.74
CA GLY A 54 10.88 -23.66 26.79
C GLY A 54 9.56 -23.77 26.02
N ARG A 55 9.14 -22.68 25.35
CA ARG A 55 7.88 -22.65 24.58
C ARG A 55 8.01 -23.51 23.34
N ILE A 56 7.12 -24.50 23.21
CA ILE A 56 7.06 -25.39 22.05
C ILE A 56 6.19 -24.72 20.99
N GLU A 57 6.78 -24.38 19.85
CA GLU A 57 6.05 -23.86 18.69
C GLU A 57 5.71 -25.02 17.73
N ASN A 58 4.68 -24.85 16.89
CA ASN A 58 4.26 -25.81 15.86
C ASN A 58 3.66 -27.14 16.35
N VAL A 59 3.06 -27.15 17.54
CA VAL A 59 2.29 -28.30 18.04
C VAL A 59 0.82 -27.97 18.06
N TYR A 60 0.03 -28.86 17.47
CA TYR A 60 -1.41 -28.72 17.33
C TYR A 60 -2.13 -29.95 17.88
N ALA A 61 -3.40 -29.80 18.26
CA ALA A 61 -4.23 -30.93 18.66
C ALA A 61 -5.68 -30.71 18.22
N PHE A 62 -6.28 -31.70 17.55
CA PHE A 62 -7.71 -31.66 17.27
C PHE A 62 -8.49 -31.92 18.55
N GLN A 63 -9.37 -31.00 18.92
CA GLN A 63 -10.16 -31.05 20.14
C GLN A 63 -11.64 -30.89 19.79
N SER A 64 -12.47 -31.84 20.22
CA SER A 64 -13.91 -31.72 20.02
C SER A 64 -14.50 -30.64 20.92
N GLY A 65 -15.47 -29.88 20.39
CA GLY A 65 -16.21 -28.84 21.11
C GLY A 65 -15.91 -27.44 20.59
N ASP A 66 -16.30 -26.44 21.38
CA ASP A 66 -16.17 -25.03 21.03
C ASP A 66 -14.72 -24.54 21.09
N GLU A 67 -14.40 -23.52 20.27
CA GLU A 67 -13.04 -22.98 20.14
C GLU A 67 -12.47 -22.42 21.44
N SER A 68 -13.29 -21.73 22.23
CA SER A 68 -12.89 -21.17 23.53
C SER A 68 -12.45 -22.26 24.50
N ASP A 69 -13.22 -23.34 24.57
CA ASP A 69 -13.01 -24.46 25.48
C ASP A 69 -11.81 -25.29 25.04
N ALA A 70 -11.70 -25.55 23.75
CA ALA A 70 -10.56 -26.22 23.15
C ALA A 70 -9.26 -25.47 23.43
N THR A 71 -9.25 -24.17 23.18
CA THR A 71 -8.08 -23.31 23.43
C THR A 71 -7.71 -23.30 24.91
N ALA A 72 -8.67 -23.14 25.81
CA ALA A 72 -8.42 -23.11 27.26
C ALA A 72 -7.73 -24.39 27.77
N ARG A 73 -8.13 -25.56 27.26
CA ARG A 73 -7.58 -26.87 27.67
C ARG A 73 -6.11 -27.07 27.28
N TRP A 74 -5.70 -26.54 26.14
CA TRP A 74 -4.37 -26.78 25.57
C TRP A 74 -3.39 -25.61 25.76
N ARG A 75 -3.88 -24.39 26.00
CA ARG A 75 -3.07 -23.17 26.11
C ARG A 75 -1.93 -23.27 27.12
N HIS A 76 -2.20 -23.80 28.32
CA HIS A 76 -1.18 -23.95 29.37
C HIS A 76 -0.13 -25.03 29.07
N LYS A 77 -0.38 -25.87 28.07
CA LYS A 77 0.49 -26.99 27.66
C LYS A 77 1.31 -26.66 26.42
N GLY A 78 1.23 -25.43 25.91
CA GLY A 78 1.99 -24.98 24.73
C GLY A 78 1.52 -25.61 23.41
N VAL A 79 0.27 -26.10 23.36
CA VAL A 79 -0.32 -26.71 22.16
C VAL A 79 -1.45 -25.83 21.63
N ASN A 80 -1.49 -25.66 20.31
CA ASN A 80 -2.55 -24.93 19.61
C ASN A 80 -3.72 -25.86 19.32
N ALA A 81 -4.86 -25.65 19.98
CA ALA A 81 -6.04 -26.47 19.74
C ALA A 81 -6.68 -26.13 18.38
N ILE A 82 -7.09 -27.16 17.65
CA ILE A 82 -7.93 -27.06 16.45
C ILE A 82 -9.30 -27.62 16.84
N ALA A 83 -10.23 -26.72 17.12
CA ALA A 83 -11.58 -27.10 17.52
C ALA A 83 -12.36 -27.69 16.34
N TYR A 84 -13.23 -28.65 16.60
CA TYR A 84 -14.14 -29.20 15.60
C TYR A 84 -15.43 -29.74 16.23
N ASP A 85 -16.49 -29.78 15.43
CA ASP A 85 -17.78 -30.33 15.84
C ASP A 85 -17.73 -31.87 15.90
N PRO A 86 -17.96 -32.50 17.08
CA PRO A 86 -18.00 -33.95 17.21
C PRO A 86 -19.28 -34.59 16.66
N ALA A 87 -20.27 -33.82 16.19
CA ALA A 87 -21.53 -34.34 15.67
C ALA A 87 -21.33 -35.40 14.58
N ASN A 88 -22.32 -36.29 14.48
CA ASN A 88 -22.32 -37.39 13.52
C ASN A 88 -21.05 -38.26 13.62
N SER A 89 -20.64 -38.63 14.83
CA SER A 89 -19.45 -39.47 15.07
C SER A 89 -18.15 -38.89 14.49
N HIS A 90 -17.86 -37.61 14.83
CA HIS A 90 -16.67 -36.90 14.38
C HIS A 90 -16.57 -36.71 12.85
N THR A 91 -17.70 -36.58 12.15
CA THR A 91 -17.71 -36.45 10.69
C THR A 91 -16.85 -35.27 10.19
N ALA A 92 -16.86 -34.13 10.90
CA ALA A 92 -16.03 -32.98 10.53
C ALA A 92 -14.52 -33.27 10.58
N LEU A 93 -14.07 -34.04 11.57
CA LEU A 93 -12.67 -34.47 11.68
C LEU A 93 -12.30 -35.41 10.53
N TRP A 94 -13.14 -36.40 10.24
CA TRP A 94 -12.90 -37.34 9.15
C TRP A 94 -12.86 -36.65 7.79
N ALA A 95 -13.79 -35.72 7.52
CA ALA A 95 -13.79 -34.91 6.31
C ALA A 95 -12.51 -34.06 6.17
N THR A 96 -12.02 -33.50 7.28
CA THR A 96 -10.76 -32.74 7.30
C THR A 96 -9.56 -33.62 6.95
N LEU A 97 -9.46 -34.80 7.57
CA LEU A 97 -8.38 -35.76 7.29
C LEU A 97 -8.45 -36.30 5.86
N GLU A 98 -9.65 -36.50 5.32
CA GLU A 98 -9.85 -36.88 3.92
C GLU A 98 -9.37 -35.78 2.96
N ALA A 99 -9.71 -34.52 3.23
CA ALA A 99 -9.21 -33.38 2.46
C ALA A 99 -7.67 -33.27 2.52
N TRP A 100 -7.07 -33.49 3.69
CA TRP A 100 -5.60 -33.54 3.84
C TRP A 100 -4.98 -34.68 3.03
N SER A 101 -5.59 -35.87 3.07
CA SER A 101 -5.17 -37.02 2.28
C SER A 101 -5.27 -36.76 0.78
N ALA A 102 -6.35 -36.12 0.31
CA ALA A 102 -6.52 -35.76 -1.09
C ALA A 102 -5.41 -34.81 -1.57
N ARG A 103 -5.15 -33.73 -0.81
CA ARG A 103 -4.04 -32.81 -1.06
C ARG A 103 -2.69 -33.51 -1.07
N ALA A 104 -2.43 -34.40 -0.12
CA ALA A 104 -1.16 -35.12 -0.01
C ALA A 104 -0.92 -36.08 -1.19
N ARG A 105 -1.98 -36.66 -1.75
CA ARG A 105 -1.89 -37.57 -2.92
C ARG A 105 -1.65 -36.82 -4.23
N ASN A 106 -2.21 -35.63 -4.38
CA ASN A 106 -2.06 -34.83 -5.60
C ASN A 106 -1.93 -33.33 -5.27
N ILE A 107 -0.71 -32.92 -4.93
CA ILE A 107 -0.44 -31.53 -4.57
C ILE A 107 -0.62 -30.57 -5.75
N ASP A 108 -0.26 -31.01 -6.97
CA ASP A 108 -0.38 -30.19 -8.18
C ASP A 108 -1.83 -29.97 -8.56
N GLY A 109 -2.67 -31.01 -8.49
CA GLY A 109 -4.11 -30.89 -8.68
C GLY A 109 -4.72 -29.93 -7.67
N TRP A 110 -4.35 -30.04 -6.40
CA TRP A 110 -4.82 -29.11 -5.37
C TRP A 110 -4.42 -27.65 -5.65
N TYR A 111 -3.20 -27.38 -6.10
CA TYR A 111 -2.81 -26.03 -6.52
C TYR A 111 -3.69 -25.51 -7.65
N ASN A 112 -3.96 -26.34 -8.67
CA ASN A 112 -4.79 -25.95 -9.80
C ASN A 112 -6.23 -25.66 -9.35
N ASP A 113 -6.82 -26.54 -8.53
CA ASP A 113 -8.19 -26.37 -8.03
C ASP A 113 -8.37 -25.04 -7.26
N VAL A 114 -7.40 -24.70 -6.40
CA VAL A 114 -7.45 -23.45 -5.63
C VAL A 114 -7.24 -22.21 -6.52
N ILE A 115 -6.35 -22.30 -7.53
CA ILE A 115 -6.13 -21.20 -8.49
C ILE A 115 -7.35 -21.00 -9.39
N ASP A 116 -7.99 -22.08 -9.83
CA ASP A 116 -9.23 -22.03 -10.62
C ASP A 116 -10.38 -21.44 -9.80
N LEU A 117 -10.47 -21.79 -8.51
CA LEU A 117 -11.40 -21.13 -7.60
C LEU A 117 -11.11 -19.63 -7.49
N ALA A 118 -9.84 -19.24 -7.38
CA ALA A 118 -9.43 -17.84 -7.29
C ALA A 118 -9.77 -17.00 -8.53
N GLN A 119 -9.91 -17.61 -9.71
CA GLN A 119 -10.32 -16.90 -10.93
C GLN A 119 -11.75 -16.33 -10.85
N ARG A 120 -12.60 -16.83 -9.95
CA ARG A 120 -13.96 -16.32 -9.73
C ARG A 120 -14.02 -15.00 -8.97
N GLY A 121 -12.88 -14.53 -8.45
CA GLY A 121 -12.77 -13.37 -7.58
C GLY A 121 -12.92 -13.72 -6.09
N PRO A 122 -12.40 -12.88 -5.19
CA PRO A 122 -12.39 -13.13 -3.75
C PRO A 122 -13.74 -12.92 -3.04
N GLU A 123 -14.64 -12.10 -3.58
CA GLU A 123 -15.91 -11.73 -2.96
C GLU A 123 -16.84 -12.93 -2.67
N PRO A 124 -17.09 -13.87 -3.62
CA PRO A 124 -18.00 -14.99 -3.37
C PRO A 124 -17.38 -16.12 -2.53
N MET A 125 -16.09 -16.04 -2.20
CA MET A 125 -15.39 -17.09 -1.48
C MET A 125 -15.64 -17.02 0.02
N MET A 126 -15.48 -18.14 0.71
CA MET A 126 -15.46 -18.18 2.17
C MET A 126 -14.07 -17.73 2.70
N PRO A 127 -13.97 -17.20 3.94
CA PRO A 127 -12.70 -16.75 4.50
C PRO A 127 -11.57 -17.80 4.45
N HIS A 128 -11.90 -19.08 4.69
CA HIS A 128 -10.92 -20.17 4.64
C HIS A 128 -10.48 -20.52 3.22
N GLU A 129 -11.33 -20.35 2.21
CA GLU A 129 -10.95 -20.53 0.80
C GLU A 129 -10.01 -19.40 0.37
N ARG A 130 -10.26 -18.15 0.81
CA ARG A 130 -9.30 -17.05 0.65
C ARG A 130 -7.99 -17.33 1.38
N GLY A 131 -8.06 -17.94 2.58
CA GLY A 131 -6.91 -18.42 3.33
C GLY A 131 -6.04 -19.43 2.56
N GLN A 132 -6.66 -20.33 1.79
CA GLN A 132 -5.93 -21.28 0.94
C GLN A 132 -5.17 -20.56 -0.19
N VAL A 133 -5.77 -19.54 -0.82
CA VAL A 133 -5.10 -18.72 -1.82
C VAL A 133 -3.95 -17.94 -1.20
N ALA A 134 -4.17 -17.32 -0.03
CA ALA A 134 -3.13 -16.65 0.75
C ALA A 134 -1.95 -17.58 1.09
N HIS A 135 -2.24 -18.83 1.47
CA HIS A 135 -1.22 -19.86 1.72
C HIS A 135 -0.39 -20.16 0.46
N ILE A 136 -1.02 -20.31 -0.70
CA ILE A 136 -0.34 -20.60 -1.96
C ILE A 136 0.62 -19.45 -2.34
N VAL A 137 0.11 -18.21 -2.34
CA VAL A 137 0.91 -17.04 -2.75
C VAL A 137 1.95 -16.60 -1.72
N SER A 138 1.95 -17.23 -0.53
CA SER A 138 3.01 -17.08 0.49
C SER A 138 4.28 -17.86 0.16
N SER A 139 4.27 -18.69 -0.88
CA SER A 139 5.44 -19.42 -1.39
C SER A 139 5.83 -18.95 -2.79
N TYR A 140 7.12 -19.06 -3.15
CA TYR A 140 7.57 -18.73 -4.51
C TYR A 140 6.85 -19.57 -5.58
N GLU A 141 6.80 -20.89 -5.40
CA GLU A 141 6.19 -21.81 -6.37
C GLU A 141 4.69 -21.53 -6.53
N GLY A 142 3.97 -21.34 -5.42
CA GLY A 142 2.55 -21.01 -5.47
C GLY A 142 2.26 -19.65 -6.09
N ALA A 143 3.03 -18.61 -5.74
CA ALA A 143 2.91 -17.30 -6.37
C ALA A 143 3.21 -17.35 -7.87
N LYS A 144 4.20 -18.13 -8.30
CA LYS A 144 4.51 -18.35 -9.72
C LYS A 144 3.32 -18.97 -10.46
N ARG A 145 2.76 -20.06 -9.92
CA ARG A 145 1.59 -20.73 -10.53
C ARG A 145 0.37 -19.82 -10.60
N PHE A 146 0.12 -19.06 -9.53
CA PHE A 146 -0.94 -18.05 -9.48
C PHE A 146 -0.76 -16.99 -10.58
N THR A 147 0.47 -16.51 -10.76
CA THR A 147 0.83 -15.53 -11.80
C THR A 147 0.81 -16.10 -13.21
N GLU A 148 1.11 -17.38 -13.42
CA GLU A 148 1.21 -18.03 -14.74
C GLU A 148 -0.10 -18.71 -15.19
N ALA A 149 -1.16 -18.67 -14.36
CA ALA A 149 -2.48 -19.19 -14.69
C ALA A 149 -2.98 -18.67 -16.06
N ALA A 150 -3.59 -19.53 -16.88
CA ALA A 150 -4.03 -19.15 -18.22
C ALA A 150 -4.94 -17.92 -18.20
N SER A 151 -5.97 -17.95 -17.34
CA SER A 151 -6.71 -16.77 -16.91
C SER A 151 -6.14 -16.27 -15.58
N PRO A 152 -5.64 -15.03 -15.49
CA PRO A 152 -5.12 -14.51 -14.24
C PRO A 152 -6.28 -14.30 -13.25
N PRO A 153 -6.16 -14.71 -11.98
CA PRO A 153 -7.10 -14.30 -10.95
C PRO A 153 -7.26 -12.76 -10.94
N PRO A 154 -8.48 -12.22 -10.76
CA PRO A 154 -8.76 -10.81 -10.99
C PRO A 154 -8.09 -9.89 -9.96
N ALA A 155 -7.90 -8.61 -10.32
CA ALA A 155 -7.26 -7.59 -9.50
C ALA A 155 -7.97 -7.34 -8.16
N ASN A 156 -9.22 -7.75 -7.99
CA ASN A 156 -9.94 -7.69 -6.71
C ASN A 156 -9.20 -8.43 -5.58
N TRP A 157 -8.35 -9.41 -5.91
CA TRP A 157 -7.46 -10.06 -4.94
C TRP A 157 -6.50 -9.08 -4.24
N LEU A 158 -6.23 -7.89 -4.80
CA LEU A 158 -5.50 -6.83 -4.12
C LEU A 158 -6.18 -6.41 -2.81
N CYS A 159 -7.52 -6.48 -2.75
CA CYS A 159 -8.27 -6.19 -1.54
C CYS A 159 -8.09 -7.24 -0.45
N VAL A 160 -7.73 -8.48 -0.83
CA VAL A 160 -7.39 -9.57 0.10
C VAL A 160 -5.91 -9.58 0.42
N PHE A 161 -5.04 -9.29 -0.54
CA PHE A 161 -3.59 -9.36 -0.37
C PHE A 161 -3.02 -8.21 0.46
N ASP A 162 -3.66 -7.05 0.42
CA ASP A 162 -3.32 -5.88 1.19
C ASP A 162 -4.20 -5.79 2.47
N PRO A 163 -3.64 -5.94 3.68
CA PRO A 163 -4.43 -5.85 4.90
C PRO A 163 -5.01 -4.45 5.13
N TYR A 164 -4.41 -3.39 4.61
CA TYR A 164 -4.96 -2.03 4.73
C TYR A 164 -6.24 -1.84 3.90
N ARG A 165 -6.53 -2.75 2.97
CA ARG A 165 -7.81 -2.79 2.25
C ARG A 165 -8.82 -3.67 2.99
N ARG A 166 -8.40 -4.85 3.48
CA ARG A 166 -9.27 -5.71 4.31
C ARG A 166 -9.81 -4.99 5.55
N TYR A 167 -8.95 -4.23 6.21
CA TYR A 167 -9.28 -3.48 7.43
C TYR A 167 -9.65 -2.02 7.16
N GLU A 168 -9.98 -1.67 5.91
CA GLU A 168 -10.50 -0.34 5.61
C GLU A 168 -11.84 -0.10 6.32
N ARG A 169 -12.17 1.18 6.51
CA ARG A 169 -13.42 1.56 7.15
C ARG A 169 -14.61 1.24 6.25
N PRO A 170 -15.73 0.78 6.81
CA PRO A 170 -16.95 0.62 6.04
C PRO A 170 -17.45 1.96 5.52
N GLY A 171 -18.17 1.94 4.39
CA GLY A 171 -18.65 3.15 3.75
C GLY A 171 -19.74 2.88 2.73
N HIS A 172 -20.43 3.96 2.32
CA HIS A 172 -21.39 3.90 1.23
C HIS A 172 -20.69 3.91 -0.13
N LEU A 173 -21.22 3.12 -1.07
CA LEU A 173 -20.90 3.26 -2.49
C LEU A 173 -21.55 4.51 -3.08
N GLY A 174 -21.09 4.93 -4.26
CA GLY A 174 -21.70 6.03 -5.01
C GLY A 174 -21.25 7.42 -4.57
N THR A 175 -22.02 8.43 -4.96
CA THR A 175 -21.68 9.84 -4.74
C THR A 175 -22.41 10.42 -3.53
N MET A 176 -22.08 11.64 -3.11
CA MET A 176 -22.83 12.35 -2.07
C MET A 176 -24.32 12.51 -2.41
N LEU A 177 -24.63 12.66 -3.70
CA LEU A 177 -25.99 12.87 -4.21
C LEU A 177 -26.75 11.54 -4.40
N GLU A 178 -26.03 10.47 -4.70
CA GLU A 178 -26.56 9.13 -4.94
C GLU A 178 -25.81 8.13 -4.06
N ARG A 179 -26.25 8.02 -2.79
CA ARG A 179 -25.69 7.04 -1.85
C ARG A 179 -26.18 5.64 -2.18
N GLY A 180 -25.25 4.76 -2.54
CA GLY A 180 -25.46 3.34 -2.70
C GLY A 180 -25.34 2.56 -1.39
N ASP A 181 -25.17 1.25 -1.53
CA ASP A 181 -25.11 0.31 -0.41
C ASP A 181 -23.97 0.60 0.56
N TYR A 182 -24.20 0.31 1.85
CA TYR A 182 -23.17 0.36 2.89
C TYR A 182 -22.39 -0.96 2.89
N VAL A 183 -21.08 -0.88 2.71
CA VAL A 183 -20.21 -2.04 2.55
C VAL A 183 -19.09 -2.00 3.59
N ASP A 184 -18.88 -3.10 4.32
CA ASP A 184 -17.67 -3.34 5.10
C ASP A 184 -16.71 -4.22 4.28
N PRO A 185 -15.51 -3.73 3.90
CA PRO A 185 -14.54 -4.51 3.15
C PRO A 185 -14.13 -5.81 3.84
N PHE A 186 -14.19 -5.84 5.17
CA PHE A 186 -13.80 -7.02 5.92
C PHE A 186 -14.75 -8.18 5.70
N ASP A 187 -16.05 -7.91 5.58
CA ASP A 187 -17.05 -8.95 5.31
C ASP A 187 -16.82 -9.59 3.92
N LEU A 188 -16.25 -8.84 2.98
CA LEU A 188 -15.95 -9.29 1.61
C LEU A 188 -14.58 -9.96 1.48
N TYR A 189 -13.57 -9.49 2.23
CA TYR A 189 -12.17 -9.79 1.92
C TYR A 189 -11.37 -10.42 3.06
N CYS A 190 -11.95 -10.60 4.26
CA CYS A 190 -11.24 -11.19 5.40
C CYS A 190 -10.75 -12.62 5.13
N LEU A 191 -9.60 -12.95 5.72
CA LEU A 191 -9.08 -14.31 5.82
C LEU A 191 -9.64 -15.00 7.08
N ASP A 192 -9.57 -16.33 7.10
CA ASP A 192 -9.84 -17.15 8.28
C ASP A 192 -8.89 -16.88 9.46
N SER A 193 -7.71 -16.35 9.19
CA SER A 193 -6.71 -15.96 10.19
C SER A 193 -6.83 -14.50 10.67
N ASP A 194 -7.70 -13.70 10.06
CA ASP A 194 -7.88 -12.30 10.45
C ASP A 194 -8.69 -12.17 11.75
N VAL A 195 -8.28 -11.24 12.61
CA VAL A 195 -9.05 -10.90 13.81
C VAL A 195 -10.15 -9.91 13.43
N ALA A 196 -11.40 -10.27 13.71
CA ALA A 196 -12.53 -9.41 13.40
C ALA A 196 -12.39 -8.04 14.11
N PRO A 197 -12.52 -6.92 13.38
CA PRO A 197 -12.50 -5.59 13.97
C PRO A 197 -13.70 -5.38 14.89
N ALA A 198 -13.62 -4.37 15.76
CA ALA A 198 -14.84 -3.80 16.32
C ALA A 198 -15.66 -3.17 15.19
N LYS A 199 -16.97 -3.47 15.10
CA LYS A 199 -17.85 -2.81 14.14
C LYS A 199 -17.99 -1.34 14.55
N PRO A 200 -17.51 -0.37 13.75
CA PRO A 200 -17.63 1.04 14.10
C PRO A 200 -19.11 1.44 14.10
N ASN A 201 -19.48 2.40 14.95
CA ASN A 201 -20.81 3.01 14.86
C ASN A 201 -20.94 3.66 13.47
N PRO A 202 -21.97 3.33 12.66
CA PRO A 202 -22.14 3.94 11.33
C PRO A 202 -22.22 5.47 11.33
N GLU A 203 -22.59 6.08 12.46
CA GLU A 203 -22.63 7.55 12.64
C GLU A 203 -21.29 8.15 13.07
N ASP A 204 -20.31 7.35 13.50
CA ASP A 204 -18.98 7.83 13.87
C ASP A 204 -18.04 7.86 12.66
N HIS A 205 -18.04 9.00 11.97
CA HIS A 205 -17.18 9.25 10.82
C HIS A 205 -15.67 9.35 11.16
N TYR A 206 -15.29 9.43 12.45
CA TYR A 206 -13.90 9.58 12.88
C TYR A 206 -13.27 8.28 13.40
N ALA A 207 -14.07 7.26 13.69
CA ALA A 207 -13.63 5.95 14.19
C ALA A 207 -12.47 5.37 13.39
N ARG A 208 -11.29 5.26 14.01
CA ARG A 208 -10.11 4.64 13.39
C ARG A 208 -10.22 3.13 13.49
N ARG A 209 -9.86 2.45 12.40
CA ARG A 209 -9.72 1.01 12.33
C ARG A 209 -8.26 0.72 12.02
N ASP A 210 -7.52 0.29 13.03
CA ASP A 210 -6.11 -0.02 12.90
C ASP A 210 -5.93 -1.43 12.35
N VAL A 211 -4.90 -1.62 11.53
CA VAL A 211 -4.52 -2.93 11.01
C VAL A 211 -3.68 -3.65 12.07
N PRO A 212 -4.05 -4.87 12.49
CA PRO A 212 -3.22 -5.66 13.40
C PRO A 212 -1.82 -5.90 12.82
N ASN A 213 -0.77 -5.75 13.62
CA ASN A 213 0.62 -5.96 13.17
C ASN A 213 0.90 -7.40 12.68
N GLU A 214 0.10 -8.37 13.14
CA GLU A 214 0.21 -9.78 12.76
C GLU A 214 -0.68 -10.14 11.56
N ALA A 215 -1.48 -9.20 11.04
CA ALA A 215 -2.32 -9.44 9.88
C ALA A 215 -1.47 -9.82 8.67
N TRP A 216 -1.89 -10.88 7.96
CA TRP A 216 -1.14 -11.37 6.82
C TRP A 216 -1.10 -10.35 5.68
N ASP A 217 0.09 -10.10 5.15
CA ASP A 217 0.35 -9.17 4.04
C ASP A 217 1.13 -9.92 2.94
N ALA A 218 0.51 -10.08 1.77
CA ALA A 218 1.09 -10.78 0.64
C ALA A 218 2.35 -10.06 0.09
N PHE A 219 2.40 -8.73 0.21
CA PHE A 219 3.46 -7.88 -0.35
C PHE A 219 4.63 -7.70 0.61
N SER A 220 4.44 -8.04 1.89
CA SER A 220 5.52 -8.08 2.89
C SER A 220 6.50 -9.23 2.64
N ILE A 221 7.78 -9.02 2.97
CA ILE A 221 8.81 -10.08 2.92
C ILE A 221 8.57 -11.06 4.08
N ASN A 222 8.38 -12.34 3.76
CA ASN A 222 8.11 -13.38 4.76
C ASN A 222 9.38 -14.18 5.10
N ARG A 223 9.26 -15.18 6.00
CA ARG A 223 10.39 -16.01 6.43
C ARG A 223 11.05 -16.77 5.28
N LEU A 224 10.28 -17.32 4.34
CA LEU A 224 10.81 -18.09 3.21
C LEU A 224 11.57 -17.18 2.24
N ASP A 225 11.07 -15.96 2.00
CA ASP A 225 11.76 -14.97 1.18
C ASP A 225 13.13 -14.61 1.76
N ARG A 226 13.21 -14.39 3.08
CA ARG A 226 14.47 -14.06 3.77
C ARG A 226 15.52 -15.17 3.65
N GLN A 227 15.09 -16.44 3.60
CA GLN A 227 15.99 -17.57 3.44
C GLN A 227 16.60 -17.68 2.04
N ALA A 228 15.95 -17.05 1.04
CA ALA A 228 16.36 -17.07 -0.37
C ALA A 228 16.97 -15.73 -0.83
N LEU A 229 17.36 -14.85 0.10
CA LEU A 229 17.95 -13.55 -0.23
C LEU A 229 19.36 -13.69 -0.80
N ASN A 230 19.62 -12.93 -1.87
CA ASN A 230 20.94 -12.77 -2.47
C ASN A 230 21.38 -11.29 -2.42
N ASP A 231 22.65 -11.03 -2.73
CA ASP A 231 23.24 -9.67 -2.70
C ASP A 231 22.50 -8.65 -3.59
N GLU A 232 21.88 -9.11 -4.68
CA GLU A 232 21.11 -8.25 -5.59
C GLU A 232 19.75 -7.78 -5.03
N ASN A 233 19.30 -8.38 -3.92
CA ASN A 233 18.05 -8.04 -3.26
C ASN A 233 18.23 -7.02 -2.12
N VAL A 234 19.47 -6.60 -1.85
CA VAL A 234 19.81 -5.73 -0.72
C VAL A 234 20.47 -4.46 -1.22
N ILE A 235 20.17 -3.33 -0.57
CA ILE A 235 20.79 -2.05 -0.89
C ILE A 235 22.28 -2.06 -0.56
N ALA A 236 23.10 -1.48 -1.43
CA ALA A 236 24.54 -1.40 -1.23
C ALA A 236 24.97 0.04 -0.88
N LEU A 237 26.08 0.18 -0.14
CA LEU A 237 26.66 1.51 0.16
C LEU A 237 27.15 2.25 -1.10
N ARG A 238 27.59 1.51 -2.12
CA ARG A 238 28.13 2.05 -3.38
C ARG A 238 27.79 1.14 -4.57
N GLY A 239 27.97 1.66 -5.78
CA GLY A 239 27.74 0.91 -7.01
C GLY A 239 26.29 0.95 -7.49
N HIS A 240 25.91 -0.01 -8.33
CA HIS A 240 24.60 -0.02 -8.99
C HIS A 240 23.43 0.01 -7.98
N TRP A 241 23.49 -0.85 -6.95
CA TRP A 241 22.45 -0.97 -5.91
C TRP A 241 22.47 0.12 -4.84
N ALA A 242 23.37 1.10 -4.91
CA ALA A 242 23.32 2.31 -4.09
C ALA A 242 22.46 3.42 -4.72
N ARG A 243 22.27 3.34 -6.05
CA ARG A 243 21.52 4.32 -6.83
C ARG A 243 20.16 3.81 -7.26
N ASN A 244 20.08 2.52 -7.61
CA ASN A 244 18.88 1.90 -8.12
C ASN A 244 18.24 1.01 -7.06
N ALA A 245 16.92 0.88 -7.11
CA ALA A 245 16.20 -0.04 -6.24
C ALA A 245 16.73 -1.49 -6.45
N PRO A 246 17.04 -2.24 -5.38
CA PRO A 246 17.43 -3.65 -5.48
C PRO A 246 16.34 -4.51 -6.11
N ARG A 247 16.71 -5.66 -6.65
CA ARG A 247 15.73 -6.58 -7.25
C ARG A 247 14.76 -7.10 -6.19
N LEU A 248 13.49 -7.17 -6.56
CA LEU A 248 12.46 -7.83 -5.75
C LEU A 248 12.82 -9.29 -5.49
N VAL A 249 12.53 -9.78 -4.28
CA VAL A 249 12.63 -11.21 -3.95
C VAL A 249 11.71 -12.02 -4.86
N LEU A 250 12.07 -13.27 -5.14
CA LEU A 250 11.45 -14.07 -6.20
C LEU A 250 9.92 -14.15 -6.10
N ARG A 251 9.37 -14.34 -4.90
CA ARG A 251 7.91 -14.41 -4.68
C ARG A 251 7.22 -13.08 -4.96
N ILE A 252 7.74 -11.98 -4.43
CA ILE A 252 7.20 -10.63 -4.66
C ILE A 252 7.33 -10.26 -6.14
N PHE A 253 8.41 -10.68 -6.81
CA PHE A 253 8.55 -10.53 -8.25
C PHE A 253 7.45 -11.27 -9.04
N GLN A 254 7.04 -12.46 -8.60
CA GLN A 254 5.88 -13.15 -9.21
C GLN A 254 4.58 -12.37 -8.99
N LEU A 255 4.32 -11.87 -7.78
CA LEU A 255 3.15 -11.04 -7.50
C LEU A 255 3.14 -9.74 -8.32
N ALA A 256 4.31 -9.12 -8.52
CA ALA A 256 4.47 -7.99 -9.43
C ALA A 256 4.13 -8.35 -10.89
N GLY A 257 4.51 -9.56 -11.32
CA GLY A 257 4.13 -10.11 -12.62
C GLY A 257 2.61 -10.25 -12.75
N TRP A 258 1.94 -10.76 -11.70
CA TRP A 258 0.49 -10.87 -11.67
C TRP A 258 -0.19 -9.49 -11.71
N LEU A 259 0.23 -8.54 -10.85
CA LEU A 259 -0.27 -7.17 -10.87
C LEU A 259 -0.10 -6.52 -12.25
N THR A 260 1.01 -6.79 -12.94
CA THR A 260 1.20 -6.34 -14.31
C THR A 260 0.13 -6.92 -15.23
N ARG A 261 -0.17 -8.23 -15.15
CA ARG A 261 -1.17 -8.88 -16.00
C ARG A 261 -2.58 -8.31 -15.82
N VAL A 262 -2.94 -7.91 -14.60
CA VAL A 262 -4.27 -7.35 -14.27
C VAL A 262 -4.30 -5.81 -14.20
N SER A 263 -3.22 -5.15 -14.65
CA SER A 263 -3.10 -3.68 -14.54
C SER A 263 -4.09 -2.89 -15.39
N ASP A 264 -4.75 -3.55 -16.33
CA ASP A 264 -5.83 -3.02 -17.18
C ASP A 264 -7.21 -3.11 -16.52
N GLN A 265 -7.31 -3.63 -15.29
CA GLN A 265 -8.56 -3.72 -14.53
C GLN A 265 -8.73 -2.52 -13.57
N PRO A 266 -9.96 -1.99 -13.38
CA PRO A 266 -10.23 -0.88 -12.46
C PRO A 266 -9.72 -1.09 -11.04
N ALA A 267 -9.84 -2.32 -10.51
CA ALA A 267 -9.40 -2.65 -9.16
C ALA A 267 -7.88 -2.48 -8.97
N ALA A 268 -7.07 -2.69 -10.02
CA ALA A 268 -5.63 -2.48 -9.95
C ALA A 268 -5.27 -1.00 -9.81
N VAL A 269 -5.93 -0.13 -10.57
CA VAL A 269 -5.76 1.33 -10.47
C VAL A 269 -6.27 1.84 -9.14
N TRP A 270 -7.46 1.39 -8.73
CA TRP A 270 -8.07 1.77 -7.45
C TRP A 270 -7.14 1.41 -6.29
N TRP A 271 -6.60 0.19 -6.26
CA TRP A 271 -5.65 -0.22 -5.23
C TRP A 271 -4.36 0.61 -5.29
N ALA A 272 -3.81 0.83 -6.47
CA ALA A 272 -2.61 1.65 -6.67
C ALA A 272 -2.81 3.08 -6.15
N ALA A 273 -4.00 3.67 -6.30
CA ALA A 273 -4.32 5.00 -5.80
C ALA A 273 -4.23 5.14 -4.26
N HIS A 274 -4.23 4.03 -3.53
CA HIS A 274 -4.04 3.98 -2.09
C HIS A 274 -2.57 3.79 -1.67
N GLN A 275 -1.67 3.62 -2.64
CA GLN A 275 -0.25 3.42 -2.39
C GLN A 275 0.54 4.73 -2.51
N SER A 276 1.57 4.88 -1.69
CA SER A 276 2.48 6.03 -1.76
C SER A 276 3.50 5.91 -2.90
N ALA A 277 3.85 4.68 -3.30
CA ALA A 277 4.73 4.38 -4.42
C ALA A 277 4.65 2.89 -4.79
N LEU A 278 5.06 2.56 -6.01
CA LEU A 278 5.38 1.19 -6.42
C LEU A 278 6.84 1.08 -6.82
N HIS A 279 7.42 -0.12 -6.67
CA HIS A 279 8.79 -0.39 -7.07
C HIS A 279 9.02 -0.03 -8.56
N PRO A 280 10.14 0.61 -8.92
CA PRO A 280 10.41 1.08 -10.30
C PRO A 280 10.20 0.00 -11.38
N ASP A 281 10.71 -1.22 -11.17
CA ASP A 281 10.52 -2.33 -12.11
C ASP A 281 9.04 -2.68 -12.37
N ILE A 282 8.18 -2.54 -11.36
CA ILE A 282 6.74 -2.81 -11.50
C ILE A 282 6.11 -1.71 -12.36
N ARG A 283 6.46 -0.45 -12.09
CA ARG A 283 5.99 0.72 -12.85
C ARG A 283 6.37 0.60 -14.32
N ASP A 284 7.61 0.23 -14.61
CA ASP A 284 8.09 0.05 -15.99
C ASP A 284 7.39 -1.12 -16.70
N ARG A 285 7.11 -2.22 -16.00
CA ARG A 285 6.37 -3.37 -16.55
C ARG A 285 4.93 -3.01 -16.88
N ILE A 286 4.23 -2.32 -15.97
CA ILE A 286 2.85 -1.85 -16.20
C ILE A 286 2.82 -0.87 -17.37
N ARG A 287 3.72 0.12 -17.39
CA ARG A 287 3.85 1.08 -18.50
C ARG A 287 4.08 0.34 -19.82
N TRP A 288 5.03 -0.59 -19.85
CA TRP A 288 5.35 -1.35 -21.05
C TRP A 288 4.16 -2.16 -21.55
N ARG A 289 3.41 -2.83 -20.66
CA ARG A 289 2.23 -3.62 -21.03
C ARG A 289 1.13 -2.73 -21.58
N LEU A 290 0.77 -1.66 -20.88
CA LEU A 290 -0.36 -0.80 -21.26
C LEU A 290 -0.14 -0.04 -22.59
N GLU A 291 1.12 0.20 -22.97
CA GLU A 291 1.44 0.89 -24.24
C GLU A 291 1.70 -0.08 -25.42
N ARG A 292 1.90 -1.38 -25.17
CA ARG A 292 2.24 -2.37 -26.21
C ARG A 292 1.24 -3.51 -26.36
N ALA A 293 0.36 -3.74 -25.39
CA ALA A 293 -0.63 -4.80 -25.51
C ALA A 293 -1.56 -4.51 -26.69
N ASP A 294 -1.77 -5.52 -27.54
CA ASP A 294 -2.78 -5.47 -28.62
C ASP A 294 -4.22 -5.43 -28.05
N GLU A 295 -4.39 -5.78 -26.77
CA GLU A 295 -5.64 -5.73 -26.03
C GLU A 295 -6.05 -4.28 -25.70
N ALA A 296 -7.30 -3.94 -25.99
CA ALA A 296 -7.83 -2.60 -25.79
C ALA A 296 -8.09 -2.31 -24.30
N SER A 297 -7.06 -1.89 -23.56
CA SER A 297 -7.27 -1.30 -22.24
C SER A 297 -8.12 -0.03 -22.37
N ALA A 298 -8.92 0.30 -21.36
CA ALA A 298 -9.66 1.57 -21.36
C ALA A 298 -8.68 2.77 -21.36
N PRO A 299 -8.90 3.82 -22.19
CA PRO A 299 -8.08 5.03 -22.18
C PRO A 299 -7.96 5.68 -20.81
N GLU A 300 -9.01 5.63 -20.01
CA GLU A 300 -9.12 6.18 -18.66
C GLU A 300 -8.17 5.47 -17.69
N ILE A 301 -8.02 4.15 -17.82
CA ILE A 301 -7.07 3.36 -17.02
C ILE A 301 -5.63 3.73 -17.37
N ARG A 302 -5.29 3.89 -18.66
CA ARG A 302 -3.95 4.34 -19.06
C ARG A 302 -3.65 5.75 -18.54
N LYS A 303 -4.62 6.66 -18.65
CA LYS A 303 -4.50 8.01 -18.10
C LYS A 303 -4.27 7.97 -16.59
N ALA A 304 -5.04 7.16 -15.86
CA ALA A 304 -4.90 7.04 -14.42
C ALA A 304 -3.51 6.55 -13.99
N TRP A 305 -2.98 5.50 -14.64
CA TRP A 305 -1.62 5.02 -14.37
C TRP A 305 -0.54 6.07 -14.66
N ARG A 306 -0.69 6.86 -15.74
CA ARG A 306 0.26 7.94 -16.05
C ARG A 306 0.29 8.99 -14.94
N PHE A 307 -0.87 9.44 -14.48
CA PHE A 307 -0.96 10.39 -13.37
C PHE A 307 -0.42 9.82 -12.05
N LEU A 308 -0.72 8.55 -11.72
CA LEU A 308 -0.16 7.90 -10.54
C LEU A 308 1.37 7.84 -10.61
N PHE A 309 1.94 7.44 -11.75
CA PHE A 309 3.39 7.39 -11.92
C PHE A 309 4.05 8.76 -11.81
N GLU A 310 3.47 9.79 -12.42
CA GLU A 310 3.99 11.15 -12.34
C GLU A 310 3.88 11.72 -10.92
N SER A 311 2.79 11.41 -10.22
CA SER A 311 2.59 11.82 -8.83
C SER A 311 3.63 11.18 -7.90
N TRP A 312 3.90 9.89 -8.05
CA TRP A 312 4.92 9.20 -7.25
C TRP A 312 6.35 9.67 -7.55
N ASP A 313 6.65 10.02 -8.81
CA ASP A 313 7.95 10.64 -9.16
C ASP A 313 8.11 12.04 -8.57
N SER A 314 6.98 12.73 -8.37
CA SER A 314 6.94 14.09 -7.86
C SER A 314 6.84 14.16 -6.33
N TYR A 315 6.46 13.07 -5.66
CA TYR A 315 6.35 13.02 -4.20
C TYR A 315 7.73 13.19 -3.56
N ARG A 316 7.90 14.28 -2.79
CA ARG A 316 9.18 14.67 -2.17
C ARG A 316 9.20 14.51 -0.65
N GLY A 317 8.23 13.78 -0.06
CA GLY A 317 8.11 13.59 1.39
C GLY A 317 7.55 14.81 2.14
N GLU A 318 7.16 14.59 3.40
CA GLU A 318 6.48 15.58 4.27
C GLU A 318 7.41 16.64 4.89
N PHE A 319 8.73 16.42 4.92
CA PHE A 319 9.69 17.35 5.53
C PHE A 319 10.62 17.97 4.47
N HIS A 320 10.24 19.12 3.92
CA HIS A 320 11.04 19.82 2.93
C HIS A 320 12.20 20.60 3.58
N ARG A 321 13.30 19.91 3.88
CA ARG A 321 14.56 20.56 4.31
C ARG A 321 15.21 21.42 3.24
N GLY A 322 14.79 21.30 1.97
CA GLY A 322 15.45 21.93 0.83
C GLY A 322 15.63 23.45 0.97
N ILE A 323 14.66 24.15 1.57
CA ILE A 323 14.78 25.59 1.80
C ILE A 323 15.82 25.94 2.88
N TYR A 324 15.88 25.15 3.96
CA TYR A 324 16.87 25.33 5.03
C TYR A 324 18.28 24.95 4.56
N GLU A 325 18.40 23.91 3.73
CA GLU A 325 19.64 23.51 3.09
C GLU A 325 20.13 24.58 2.12
N LEU A 326 19.23 25.14 1.30
CA LEU A 326 19.53 26.26 0.42
C LEU A 326 19.97 27.50 1.21
N ALA A 327 19.25 27.85 2.29
CA ALA A 327 19.62 28.96 3.15
C ALA A 327 21.02 28.77 3.77
N ALA A 328 21.33 27.55 4.24
CA ALA A 328 22.63 27.22 4.79
C ALA A 328 23.75 27.24 3.74
N GLN A 329 23.49 26.79 2.52
CA GLN A 329 24.43 26.87 1.39
C GLN A 329 24.71 28.33 1.04
N VAL A 330 23.66 29.13 0.82
CA VAL A 330 23.76 30.55 0.48
C VAL A 330 24.49 31.35 1.55
N ALA A 331 24.27 31.03 2.83
CA ALA A 331 24.97 31.70 3.93
C ALA A 331 26.49 31.45 3.93
N LYS A 332 26.95 30.33 3.35
CA LYS A 332 28.36 29.97 3.27
C LYS A 332 29.03 30.43 1.99
N ASP A 333 28.39 30.15 0.85
CA ASP A 333 28.98 30.25 -0.47
C ASP A 333 28.45 31.47 -1.26
N GLY A 334 27.43 32.15 -0.73
CA GLY A 334 26.70 33.20 -1.44
C GLY A 334 25.68 32.63 -2.43
N TRP A 335 25.05 33.54 -3.17
CA TRP A 335 24.13 33.18 -4.26
C TRP A 335 24.90 32.90 -5.55
N ASP A 336 24.53 31.82 -6.23
CA ASP A 336 25.02 31.41 -7.54
C ASP A 336 23.88 30.88 -8.42
N ASP A 337 24.18 30.48 -9.66
CA ASP A 337 23.19 29.88 -10.57
C ASP A 337 22.60 28.57 -10.01
N THR A 338 23.35 27.85 -9.16
CA THR A 338 22.87 26.63 -8.50
C THR A 338 21.79 26.94 -7.48
N ALA A 339 21.97 27.99 -6.69
CA ALA A 339 20.99 28.49 -5.73
C ALA A 339 19.70 28.89 -6.44
N VAL A 340 19.77 29.56 -7.59
CA VAL A 340 18.57 29.90 -8.39
C VAL A 340 17.85 28.63 -8.87
N ARG A 341 18.57 27.64 -9.40
CA ARG A 341 17.98 26.35 -9.83
C ARG A 341 17.33 25.60 -8.67
N GLN A 342 17.98 25.54 -7.51
CA GLN A 342 17.44 24.91 -6.31
C GLN A 342 16.21 25.67 -5.78
N TYR A 343 16.26 27.00 -5.73
CA TYR A 343 15.15 27.85 -5.30
C TYR A 343 13.89 27.59 -6.14
N ALA A 344 14.06 27.53 -7.47
CA ALA A 344 12.97 27.20 -8.39
C ALA A 344 12.51 25.74 -8.25
N ALA A 345 13.43 24.79 -8.09
CA ALA A 345 13.09 23.38 -7.92
C ALA A 345 12.29 23.12 -6.64
N ILE A 346 12.55 23.84 -5.55
CA ILE A 346 11.81 23.78 -4.28
C ILE A 346 10.36 24.26 -4.46
N ARG A 347 10.11 25.18 -5.39
CA ARG A 347 8.80 25.81 -5.66
C ARG A 347 8.11 25.24 -6.89
N LYS A 348 8.59 24.10 -7.40
CA LYS A 348 8.06 23.50 -8.61
C LYS A 348 6.68 22.89 -8.31
N PRO A 349 5.60 23.30 -9.00
CA PRO A 349 4.30 22.65 -8.85
C PRO A 349 4.34 21.22 -9.43
N TYR A 350 3.46 20.36 -8.94
CA TYR A 350 3.42 18.96 -9.37
C TYR A 350 2.04 18.33 -9.17
N PHE A 351 1.76 17.25 -9.92
CA PHE A 351 0.53 16.48 -9.74
C PHE A 351 0.54 15.66 -8.44
N SER A 352 -0.59 15.69 -7.76
CA SER A 352 -0.94 14.72 -6.73
C SER A 352 -2.07 13.85 -7.23
N ALA A 353 -1.85 12.55 -7.23
CA ALA A 353 -2.86 11.54 -7.50
C ALA A 353 -3.07 10.69 -6.25
N GLY A 354 -4.31 10.32 -5.97
CA GLY A 354 -4.64 9.47 -4.83
C GLY A 354 -6.04 8.87 -4.97
N ASN A 355 -6.55 8.33 -3.87
CA ASN A 355 -7.89 7.74 -3.84
C ASN A 355 -8.97 8.74 -4.27
N ALA A 356 -9.92 8.27 -5.08
CA ALA A 356 -11.05 9.08 -5.52
C ALA A 356 -11.83 9.62 -4.31
N TYR A 357 -12.29 10.88 -4.37
CA TYR A 357 -13.07 11.51 -3.29
C TYR A 357 -14.33 10.71 -2.92
N TRP A 358 -14.92 10.06 -3.93
CA TRP A 358 -16.11 9.22 -3.82
C TRP A 358 -15.77 7.76 -4.10
N GLY A 359 -14.50 7.38 -3.91
CA GLY A 359 -14.08 5.99 -3.94
C GLY A 359 -14.73 5.27 -2.78
N GLY A 360 -15.64 4.34 -3.10
CA GLY A 360 -16.23 3.46 -2.11
C GLY A 360 -15.16 2.56 -1.45
N PRO A 361 -15.54 1.84 -0.39
CA PRO A 361 -14.62 0.98 0.35
C PRO A 361 -14.25 -0.32 -0.42
N LYS A 362 -14.72 -0.47 -1.66
CA LYS A 362 -14.36 -1.55 -2.59
C LYS A 362 -14.08 -0.95 -3.98
N PRO A 363 -13.30 -1.64 -4.83
CA PRO A 363 -13.04 -1.17 -6.19
C PRO A 363 -14.31 -1.11 -7.05
N PRO A 364 -14.30 -0.30 -8.13
CA PRO A 364 -15.36 -0.31 -9.14
C PRO A 364 -15.51 -1.70 -9.77
N ASP A 365 -16.74 -2.09 -10.10
CA ASP A 365 -17.00 -3.34 -10.79
C ASP A 365 -16.50 -3.29 -12.24
N ASP A 366 -15.99 -4.41 -12.78
CA ASP A 366 -15.34 -4.47 -14.10
C ASP A 366 -16.27 -4.07 -15.28
N GLY A 367 -17.59 -4.09 -15.08
CA GLY A 367 -18.60 -3.68 -16.08
C GLY A 367 -19.14 -2.27 -15.90
N ALA A 368 -18.69 -1.52 -14.88
CA ALA A 368 -19.14 -0.16 -14.65
C ALA A 368 -18.55 0.81 -15.68
N GLU A 369 -19.24 1.93 -15.94
CA GLU A 369 -18.68 3.00 -16.78
C GLU A 369 -17.39 3.56 -16.14
N ILE A 370 -16.26 3.33 -16.80
CA ILE A 370 -14.95 3.75 -16.30
C ILE A 370 -14.80 5.24 -16.56
N ARG A 371 -14.82 6.04 -15.50
CA ARG A 371 -14.47 7.47 -15.52
C ARG A 371 -13.23 7.70 -14.70
N LEU A 372 -12.35 8.59 -15.16
CA LEU A 372 -11.08 8.90 -14.48
C LEU A 372 -11.29 9.30 -13.00
N GLY A 373 -12.29 10.14 -12.73
CA GLY A 373 -12.62 10.60 -11.37
C GLY A 373 -13.18 9.51 -10.44
N ASN A 374 -13.62 8.37 -10.98
CA ASN A 374 -14.03 7.21 -10.19
C ASN A 374 -12.82 6.33 -9.81
N LEU A 375 -11.72 6.43 -10.57
CA LEU A 375 -10.51 5.65 -10.34
C LEU A 375 -9.55 6.38 -9.39
N ILE A 376 -9.33 7.67 -9.63
CA ILE A 376 -8.35 8.49 -8.90
C ILE A 376 -8.85 9.91 -8.68
N ARG A 377 -8.40 10.52 -7.58
CA ARG A 377 -8.43 11.97 -7.39
C ARG A 377 -7.17 12.57 -7.96
N LEU A 378 -7.31 13.68 -8.68
CA LEU A 378 -6.21 14.50 -9.17
C LEU A 378 -6.25 15.88 -8.53
N ASP A 379 -5.08 16.42 -8.23
CA ASP A 379 -4.88 17.77 -7.71
C ASP A 379 -3.50 18.28 -8.16
N VAL A 380 -3.32 19.61 -8.21
CA VAL A 380 -1.99 20.22 -8.37
C VAL A 380 -1.54 20.72 -7.02
N LYS A 381 -0.40 20.20 -6.55
CA LYS A 381 0.20 20.62 -5.29
C LYS A 381 1.28 21.65 -5.53
N TYR A 382 1.33 22.58 -4.58
CA TYR A 382 2.25 23.69 -4.52
C TYR A 382 3.03 23.55 -3.23
N PRO A 383 4.37 23.40 -3.28
CA PRO A 383 5.19 23.28 -2.07
C PRO A 383 4.94 24.43 -1.09
N GLU A 384 4.81 24.11 0.20
CA GLU A 384 4.52 25.10 1.23
C GLU A 384 5.61 26.16 1.37
N ARG A 385 5.19 27.34 1.80
CA ARG A 385 6.08 28.45 2.12
C ARG A 385 6.66 28.28 3.52
N HIS A 386 7.96 28.04 3.56
CA HIS A 386 8.77 28.33 4.74
C HIS A 386 9.40 29.72 4.62
N ASP A 387 10.06 30.19 5.68
CA ASP A 387 10.59 31.55 5.80
C ASP A 387 11.29 32.07 4.52
N PRO A 388 11.03 33.33 4.12
CA PRO A 388 11.57 33.89 2.90
C PRO A 388 13.10 34.03 2.97
N ILE A 389 13.80 33.44 2.00
CA ILE A 389 15.23 33.67 1.79
C ILE A 389 15.41 34.97 1.02
N ASN A 390 16.27 35.87 1.52
CA ASN A 390 16.58 37.10 0.82
C ASN A 390 17.38 36.81 -0.47
N ILE A 391 16.79 37.14 -1.62
CA ILE A 391 17.42 37.07 -2.94
C ILE A 391 18.17 38.39 -3.19
N PRO A 392 19.49 38.40 -3.42
CA PRO A 392 20.25 39.59 -3.74
C PRO A 392 19.86 40.18 -5.10
N ASP A 393 20.00 41.49 -5.22
CA ASP A 393 19.57 42.28 -6.38
C ASP A 393 20.16 41.77 -7.72
N GLY A 394 21.43 41.35 -7.72
CA GLY A 394 22.09 40.79 -8.91
C GLY A 394 21.51 39.47 -9.44
N TRP A 395 20.67 38.79 -8.66
CA TRP A 395 20.06 37.50 -9.02
C TRP A 395 18.55 37.58 -9.27
N LEU A 396 17.96 38.78 -9.15
CA LEU A 396 16.51 38.96 -9.32
C LEU A 396 16.05 38.56 -10.72
N SER A 397 16.78 38.96 -11.77
CA SER A 397 16.39 38.67 -13.17
C SER A 397 16.30 37.16 -13.44
N GLN A 398 17.32 36.39 -13.08
CA GLN A 398 17.32 34.93 -13.24
C GLN A 398 16.25 34.26 -12.39
N THR A 399 16.05 34.74 -11.16
CA THR A 399 15.07 34.15 -10.23
C THR A 399 13.64 34.39 -10.68
N VAL A 400 13.30 35.61 -11.11
CA VAL A 400 11.97 35.93 -11.66
C VAL A 400 11.67 35.05 -12.87
N LYS A 401 12.62 34.93 -13.81
CA LYS A 401 12.47 34.05 -14.98
C LYS A 401 12.21 32.60 -14.57
N ALA A 402 12.94 32.08 -13.60
CA ALA A 402 12.77 30.70 -13.13
C ALA A 402 11.41 30.47 -12.47
N LEU A 403 10.92 31.45 -11.70
CA LEU A 403 9.59 31.40 -11.09
C LEU A 403 8.45 31.55 -12.11
N ARG A 404 8.62 32.36 -13.16
CA ARG A 404 7.66 32.42 -14.28
C ARG A 404 7.48 31.05 -14.91
N LEU A 405 8.57 30.32 -15.18
CA LEU A 405 8.48 28.97 -15.75
C LEU A 405 7.73 27.98 -14.83
N ASN A 406 7.86 28.13 -13.51
CA ASN A 406 7.04 27.36 -12.58
C ASN A 406 5.55 27.74 -12.64
N LEU A 407 5.23 29.03 -12.80
CA LEU A 407 3.83 29.47 -12.95
C LEU A 407 3.23 29.01 -14.29
N GLU A 408 3.98 29.04 -15.38
CA GLU A 408 3.56 28.49 -16.66
C GLU A 408 3.30 26.98 -16.56
N LEU A 409 4.17 26.25 -15.86
CA LEU A 409 3.95 24.85 -15.56
C LEU A 409 2.68 24.67 -14.70
N ALA A 410 2.48 25.48 -13.66
CA ALA A 410 1.28 25.40 -12.82
C ALA A 410 0.00 25.53 -13.67
N VAL A 411 -0.06 26.55 -14.55
CA VAL A 411 -1.22 26.76 -15.42
C VAL A 411 -1.44 25.58 -16.37
N ALA A 412 -0.36 25.02 -16.92
CA ALA A 412 -0.47 23.84 -17.78
C ALA A 412 -1.04 22.63 -17.03
N LEU A 413 -0.54 22.35 -15.82
CA LEU A 413 -1.00 21.23 -14.98
C LEU A 413 -2.47 21.42 -14.55
N GLU A 414 -2.85 22.63 -14.13
CA GLU A 414 -4.22 22.94 -13.72
C GLU A 414 -5.21 22.77 -14.87
N ASN A 415 -4.87 23.25 -16.06
CA ASN A 415 -5.72 23.09 -17.25
C ASN A 415 -5.92 21.62 -17.63
N GLU A 416 -4.92 20.76 -17.43
CA GLU A 416 -5.02 19.33 -17.72
C GLU A 416 -6.05 18.61 -16.83
N ILE A 417 -6.27 19.10 -15.61
CA ILE A 417 -7.24 18.54 -14.65
C ILE A 417 -8.57 19.32 -14.57
N GLY A 418 -8.81 20.24 -15.52
CA GLY A 418 -10.07 20.96 -15.67
C GLY A 418 -10.06 22.42 -15.20
N GLY A 419 -8.92 22.94 -14.75
CA GLY A 419 -8.71 24.37 -14.49
C GLY A 419 -9.35 24.91 -13.21
N TYR A 420 -9.82 24.04 -12.31
CA TYR A 420 -10.51 24.46 -11.08
C TYR A 420 -9.62 25.35 -10.19
N GLY A 421 -8.33 25.05 -10.05
CA GLY A 421 -7.40 25.87 -9.26
C GLY A 421 -7.15 27.27 -9.84
N LEU A 422 -7.44 27.49 -11.13
CA LEU A 422 -7.30 28.81 -11.78
C LEU A 422 -8.49 29.73 -11.49
N LEU A 423 -9.60 29.21 -10.99
CA LEU A 423 -10.80 30.00 -10.69
C LEU A 423 -10.61 30.86 -9.44
N SER A 424 -9.91 30.35 -8.43
CA SER A 424 -9.76 30.97 -7.11
C SER A 424 -8.32 31.44 -6.85
N ILE A 425 -7.91 32.53 -7.52
CA ILE A 425 -6.61 33.18 -7.29
C ILE A 425 -6.85 34.46 -6.49
N SER A 426 -6.23 34.56 -5.32
CA SER A 426 -6.38 35.72 -4.44
C SER A 426 -5.84 37.01 -5.09
N PRO A 427 -6.42 38.17 -4.78
CA PRO A 427 -5.89 39.46 -5.24
C PRO A 427 -4.44 39.68 -4.81
N ILE A 428 -3.64 40.34 -5.63
CA ILE A 428 -2.22 40.59 -5.31
C ILE A 428 -2.06 41.53 -4.11
N VAL A 429 -2.88 42.57 -4.04
CA VAL A 429 -2.91 43.50 -2.91
C VAL A 429 -3.90 42.94 -1.88
N ALA A 430 -3.50 42.89 -0.62
CA ALA A 430 -4.39 42.51 0.48
C ALA A 430 -5.45 43.60 0.66
N ASP A 431 -6.71 43.22 0.81
CA ASP A 431 -7.77 44.15 1.17
C ASP A 431 -7.86 44.19 2.70
N GLU A 432 -7.50 45.31 3.32
CA GLU A 432 -7.52 45.47 4.78
C GLU A 432 -8.95 45.60 5.34
N THR A 433 -9.97 45.75 4.48
CA THR A 433 -11.36 46.05 4.88
C THR A 433 -12.27 44.83 4.99
N VAL A 434 -11.94 43.75 4.27
CA VAL A 434 -12.57 42.44 4.40
C VAL A 434 -11.61 41.62 5.26
N GLY A 435 -12.10 40.84 6.22
CA GLY A 435 -11.24 39.92 6.98
C GLY A 435 -10.65 38.89 6.00
N ASP A 436 -9.53 39.26 5.37
CA ASP A 436 -8.92 38.51 4.27
C ASP A 436 -8.47 37.17 4.84
N ASP A 437 -8.91 36.07 4.22
CA ASP A 437 -8.59 34.73 4.67
C ASP A 437 -7.09 34.49 4.38
N GLN A 438 -6.23 34.86 5.34
CA GLN A 438 -4.77 34.86 5.22
C GLN A 438 -4.21 33.52 4.74
N TYR A 439 -4.97 32.44 4.95
CA TYR A 439 -4.66 31.10 4.49
C TYR A 439 -4.61 30.98 2.96
N GLU A 440 -5.61 31.50 2.23
CA GLU A 440 -5.66 31.40 0.76
C GLU A 440 -4.52 32.16 0.08
N ARG A 441 -4.06 33.27 0.68
CA ARG A 441 -2.93 34.06 0.19
C ARG A 441 -1.56 33.41 0.47
N SER A 442 -1.49 32.54 1.47
CA SER A 442 -0.24 31.91 1.93
C SER A 442 -0.03 30.49 1.40
N HIS A 443 -1.06 29.86 0.83
CA HIS A 443 -1.02 28.49 0.30
C HIS A 443 -1.38 28.42 -1.21
N GLY A 444 -1.07 27.28 -1.84
CA GLY A 444 -1.49 26.98 -3.20
C GLY A 444 -0.90 27.89 -4.29
N LEU A 445 -1.63 28.02 -5.40
CA LEU A 445 -1.26 28.84 -6.56
C LEU A 445 -1.18 30.33 -6.19
N SER A 446 -2.17 30.83 -5.44
CA SER A 446 -2.24 32.23 -4.98
C SER A 446 -1.00 32.67 -4.23
N ALA A 447 -0.45 31.78 -3.39
CA ALA A 447 0.85 32.02 -2.81
C ALA A 447 1.85 32.30 -3.93
N HIS A 448 2.15 31.31 -4.77
CA HIS A 448 3.22 31.33 -5.79
C HIS A 448 3.17 32.58 -6.69
N VAL A 449 2.02 32.81 -7.34
CA VAL A 449 1.30 34.10 -7.31
C VAL A 449 2.04 35.35 -6.82
N ILE A 450 1.71 35.67 -5.57
CA ILE A 450 2.16 36.82 -4.80
C ILE A 450 3.68 36.91 -4.70
N GLU A 451 4.42 35.81 -4.53
CA GLU A 451 5.89 35.85 -4.41
C GLU A 451 6.56 36.23 -5.71
N TYR A 452 6.10 35.66 -6.83
CA TYR A 452 6.57 36.08 -8.15
C TYR A 452 6.39 37.59 -8.32
N VAL A 453 5.23 38.12 -7.95
CA VAL A 453 4.93 39.55 -8.03
C VAL A 453 5.80 40.39 -7.07
N VAL A 454 6.04 39.93 -5.86
CA VAL A 454 6.91 40.63 -4.89
C VAL A 454 8.34 40.75 -5.42
N ILE A 455 8.89 39.66 -5.98
CA ILE A 455 10.24 39.65 -6.53
C ILE A 455 10.30 40.46 -7.83
N LEU A 456 9.28 40.38 -8.68
CA LEU A 456 9.17 41.19 -9.90
C LEU A 456 9.10 42.69 -9.57
N LYS A 457 8.38 43.10 -8.53
CA LYS A 457 8.35 44.51 -8.07
C LYS A 457 9.74 45.01 -7.68
N ARG A 458 10.54 44.18 -7.02
CA ARG A 458 11.94 44.50 -6.71
C ARG A 458 12.77 44.66 -7.99
N LEU A 459 12.58 43.78 -8.98
CA LEU A 459 13.23 43.88 -10.28
C LEU A 459 12.82 45.16 -11.03
N VAL A 460 11.53 45.53 -11.01
CA VAL A 460 11.04 46.79 -11.62
C VAL A 460 11.72 48.01 -11.01
N ALA A 461 11.91 48.04 -9.69
CA ALA A 461 12.58 49.15 -9.02
C ALA A 461 14.08 49.21 -9.32
N LEU A 462 14.73 48.07 -9.55
CA LEU A 462 16.18 47.97 -9.77
C LEU A 462 16.57 48.14 -11.25
N ASP A 463 15.91 47.42 -12.15
CA ASP A 463 16.16 47.40 -13.59
C ASP A 463 14.83 47.32 -14.38
N PRO A 464 14.23 48.48 -14.69
CA PRO A 464 12.99 48.56 -15.46
C PRO A 464 13.08 47.91 -16.85
N SER A 465 14.27 47.89 -17.47
CA SER A 465 14.46 47.32 -18.81
C SER A 465 14.37 45.80 -18.75
N ALA A 466 15.07 45.18 -17.80
CA ALA A 466 14.97 43.74 -17.55
C ALA A 466 13.54 43.33 -17.16
N ALA A 467 12.89 44.10 -16.29
CA ALA A 467 11.50 43.84 -15.91
C ALA A 467 10.55 43.92 -17.11
N LYS A 468 10.72 44.91 -18.01
CA LYS A 468 9.91 45.03 -19.23
C LYS A 468 10.13 43.85 -20.18
N SER A 469 11.37 43.38 -20.30
CA SER A 469 11.67 42.17 -21.09
C SER A 469 10.96 40.94 -20.51
N GLU A 470 10.91 40.81 -19.19
CA GLU A 470 10.23 39.71 -18.52
C GLU A 470 8.71 39.78 -18.67
N LEU A 471 8.11 40.96 -18.51
CA LEU A 471 6.67 41.19 -18.74
C LEU A 471 6.26 40.86 -20.17
N SER A 472 7.13 41.15 -21.14
CA SER A 472 6.89 40.85 -22.57
C SER A 472 6.95 39.36 -22.88
N ALA A 473 7.51 38.54 -21.98
CA ALA A 473 7.60 37.09 -22.12
C ALA A 473 6.37 36.35 -21.54
N TRP A 474 5.39 37.06 -21.00
CA TRP A 474 4.19 36.45 -20.43
C TRP A 474 3.32 35.80 -21.51
N PRO A 475 2.77 34.60 -21.24
CA PRO A 475 1.79 33.98 -22.12
C PRO A 475 0.55 34.86 -22.29
N ILE A 476 0.11 35.04 -23.54
CA ILE A 476 -1.08 35.83 -23.88
C ILE A 476 -2.33 35.01 -23.55
N GLY A 477 -3.29 35.63 -22.85
CA GLY A 477 -4.59 35.00 -22.57
C GLY A 477 -4.64 34.13 -21.30
N ASP A 478 -3.58 34.14 -20.49
CA ASP A 478 -3.47 33.33 -19.28
C ASP A 478 -4.14 33.99 -18.06
N ALA A 479 -4.95 33.22 -17.32
CA ALA A 479 -5.67 33.69 -16.15
C ALA A 479 -4.76 34.20 -15.02
N VAL A 480 -3.57 33.62 -14.86
CA VAL A 480 -2.60 34.00 -13.82
C VAL A 480 -1.94 35.34 -14.18
N PHE A 481 -1.38 35.44 -15.38
CA PHE A 481 -0.57 36.59 -15.79
C PHE A 481 -1.42 37.84 -16.08
N ASN A 482 -2.66 37.67 -16.54
CA ASN A 482 -3.59 38.80 -16.75
C ASN A 482 -4.04 39.47 -15.45
N ARG A 483 -4.07 38.73 -14.32
CA ARG A 483 -4.46 39.25 -13.01
C ARG A 483 -3.33 39.98 -12.29
N SER A 484 -2.10 39.98 -12.84
CA SER A 484 -0.91 40.49 -12.16
C SER A 484 -0.89 41.99 -11.85
N GLY A 485 -1.84 42.76 -12.40
CA GLY A 485 -1.87 44.22 -12.27
C GLY A 485 -0.79 44.97 -13.06
N PHE A 486 0.11 44.27 -13.77
CA PHE A 486 1.11 44.84 -14.69
C PHE A 486 0.69 44.77 -16.16
N GLY A 487 -0.45 44.13 -16.46
CA GLY A 487 -1.06 44.07 -17.78
C GLY A 487 -1.92 45.31 -18.05
N ARG A 488 -1.34 46.50 -17.99
CA ARG A 488 -1.80 47.73 -18.68
C ARG A 488 -0.77 48.84 -18.55
#